data_AF-A0A853CMN2-F1
#
_entry.id   AF-A0A853CMN2-F1
#
_cell.length_a   1.000
_cell.length_b   1.000
_cell.length_c   1.000
_cell.angle_alpha   90.00
_cell.angle_beta   90.00
_cell.angle_gamma   90.00
#
_symmetry.space_group_name_H-M   'P 1'
#
loop_
_entity.id
_entity.type
_entity.pdbx_description
1 polymer ?
#
loop_
_entity_poly.entity_id
_entity_poly.type
_entity_poly.pdbx_seq_one_letter_code
_entity_poly.pdbx_strand_id
1 'polypeptide(L)'
;MAVAAEPPSLLLHTVENLAEFHREHEKFYAAGPREQAVVLQRHAGTLHEVADRAAAELDGVLFLEGQGEPAGLAALRLEVRTLGEEAIATGEWMAKAMQSSWTAAGAILEIAALDDLLGERHRIIANDWQAAATTVVVGRLLERAADVLDRVDAEATAAARTPRLLHSAAELIARSADLLGESAGLVQDNERRWRLFHERVAALLAVPPASTPPPEADAS
;
A
#
# COMPACT_ATOMS: atom_id res chain seq x y z
N MET A 1 36.14 24.55 7.01
CA MET A 1 34.82 25.13 6.68
C MET A 1 33.78 24.35 7.46
N ALA A 2 33.24 24.93 8.52
CA ALA A 2 32.14 24.33 9.29
C ALA A 2 30.85 24.53 8.49
N VAL A 3 30.18 23.43 8.14
CA VAL A 3 28.80 23.48 7.65
C VAL A 3 27.98 24.00 8.84
N ALA A 4 27.38 25.18 8.69
CA ALA A 4 26.49 25.71 9.71
C ALA A 4 25.31 24.76 9.85
N ALA A 5 25.20 24.10 11.02
CA ALA A 5 24.01 23.32 11.35
C ALA A 5 22.79 24.24 11.28
N GLU A 6 21.72 23.79 10.62
CA GLU A 6 20.48 24.55 10.57
C GLU A 6 19.99 24.87 11.98
N PRO A 7 19.43 26.06 12.23
CA PRO A 7 18.90 26.40 13.54
C PRO A 7 17.83 25.37 13.93
N PRO A 8 17.80 24.90 15.19
CA PRO A 8 16.90 23.84 15.64
C PRO A 8 15.42 24.07 15.30
N SER A 9 15.00 25.34 15.16
CA SER A 9 13.65 25.72 14.75
C SER A 9 13.31 25.39 13.29
N LEU A 10 14.26 25.51 12.35
CA LEU A 10 14.04 25.18 10.94
C LEU A 10 13.93 23.66 10.74
N LEU A 11 14.81 22.90 11.39
CA LEU A 11 14.76 21.45 11.35
C LEU A 11 13.47 20.92 11.98
N LEU A 12 13.06 21.49 13.13
CA LEU A 12 11.82 21.10 13.81
C LEU A 12 10.57 21.43 12.97
N HIS A 13 10.55 22.57 12.26
CA HIS A 13 9.47 22.87 11.29
C HIS A 13 9.48 21.93 10.08
N THR A 14 10.64 21.51 9.59
CA THR A 14 10.73 20.48 8.56
C THR A 14 10.14 19.15 9.05
N VAL A 15 10.43 18.76 10.29
CA VAL A 15 9.89 17.55 10.92
C VAL A 15 8.36 17.65 11.13
N GLU A 16 7.85 18.82 11.50
CA GLU A 16 6.41 19.08 11.63
C GLU A 16 5.68 18.92 10.30
N ASN A 17 6.16 19.62 9.25
CA ASN A 17 5.60 19.50 7.91
C ASN A 17 5.60 18.03 7.45
N LEU A 18 6.70 17.31 7.69
CA LEU A 18 6.80 15.90 7.35
C LEU A 18 5.73 15.05 8.05
N ALA A 19 5.39 15.36 9.30
CA ALA A 19 4.40 14.63 10.07
C ALA A 19 2.96 14.94 9.63
N GLU A 20 2.67 16.19 9.30
CA GLU A 20 1.34 16.61 8.85
C GLU A 20 0.99 16.01 7.48
N PHE A 21 1.88 16.15 6.49
CA PHE A 21 1.63 15.66 5.13
C PHE A 21 1.60 14.13 5.04
N HIS A 22 2.42 13.40 5.82
CA HIS A 22 2.40 11.93 5.78
C HIS A 22 1.12 11.33 6.36
N ARG A 23 0.56 11.93 7.42
CA ARG A 23 -0.68 11.42 8.01
C ARG A 23 -1.85 11.49 7.04
N GLU A 24 -1.98 12.60 6.30
CA GLU A 24 -3.07 12.74 5.32
C GLU A 24 -2.86 11.79 4.13
N HIS A 25 -1.62 11.57 3.70
CA HIS A 25 -1.30 10.57 2.68
C HIS A 25 -1.64 9.14 3.13
N GLU A 26 -1.31 8.75 4.36
CA GLU A 26 -1.60 7.40 4.85
C GLU A 26 -3.09 7.08 4.91
N LYS A 27 -3.96 8.05 5.22
CA LYS A 27 -5.42 7.84 5.17
C LYS A 27 -5.88 7.44 3.77
N PHE A 28 -5.33 8.09 2.74
CA PHE A 28 -5.61 7.75 1.35
C PHE A 28 -5.08 6.36 1.00
N TYR A 29 -3.85 6.04 1.43
CA TYR A 29 -3.22 4.74 1.19
C TYR A 29 -3.77 3.58 2.05
N ALA A 30 -4.52 3.84 3.11
CA ALA A 30 -5.20 2.81 3.90
C ALA A 30 -6.61 2.50 3.38
N ALA A 31 -7.28 3.46 2.74
CA ALA A 31 -8.62 3.30 2.19
C ALA A 31 -8.61 2.62 0.81
N GLY A 32 -7.76 3.11 -0.11
CA GLY A 32 -7.69 2.61 -1.49
C GLY A 32 -7.48 1.09 -1.60
N PRO A 33 -6.49 0.49 -0.91
CA PRO A 33 -6.28 -0.95 -0.94
C PRO A 33 -7.47 -1.76 -0.40
N ARG A 34 -8.23 -1.27 0.59
CA ARG A 34 -9.42 -1.98 1.07
C ARG A 34 -10.53 -2.01 0.05
N GLU A 35 -10.76 -0.89 -0.63
CA GLU A 35 -11.75 -0.80 -1.71
C GLU A 35 -11.36 -1.71 -2.86
N GLN A 36 -10.09 -1.70 -3.26
CA GLN A 36 -9.55 -2.61 -4.27
C GLN A 36 -9.66 -4.08 -3.85
N ALA A 37 -9.41 -4.42 -2.58
CA ALA A 37 -9.58 -5.78 -2.08
C ALA A 37 -11.01 -6.31 -2.28
N VAL A 38 -12.03 -5.47 -2.01
CA VAL A 38 -13.44 -5.84 -2.23
C VAL A 38 -13.73 -6.08 -3.71
N VAL A 39 -13.20 -5.22 -4.60
CA VAL A 39 -13.34 -5.39 -6.05
C VAL A 39 -12.71 -6.71 -6.51
N LEU A 40 -11.48 -6.98 -6.11
CA LEU A 40 -10.78 -8.22 -6.46
C LEU A 40 -11.49 -9.46 -5.91
N GLN A 41 -12.01 -9.41 -4.68
CA GLN A 41 -12.77 -10.52 -4.10
C GLN A 41 -14.02 -10.85 -4.93
N ARG A 42 -14.70 -9.82 -5.44
CA ARG A 42 -15.86 -9.99 -6.32
C ARG A 42 -15.47 -10.61 -7.66
N HIS A 43 -14.34 -10.21 -8.23
CA HIS A 43 -13.82 -10.79 -9.48
C HIS A 43 -13.44 -12.26 -9.29
N ALA A 44 -12.77 -12.60 -8.19
CA ALA A 44 -12.45 -13.99 -7.85
C ALA A 44 -13.72 -14.85 -7.70
N GLY A 45 -14.74 -14.36 -6.98
CA GLY A 45 -16.02 -15.06 -6.85
C GLY A 45 -16.71 -15.30 -8.19
N THR A 46 -16.73 -14.29 -9.06
CA THR A 46 -17.28 -14.42 -10.42
C THR A 46 -16.56 -15.49 -11.23
N LEU A 47 -15.22 -15.53 -11.17
CA LEU A 47 -14.44 -16.55 -11.88
C LEU A 47 -14.62 -17.96 -11.30
N HIS A 48 -14.78 -18.10 -9.98
CA HIS A 48 -15.11 -19.39 -9.36
C HIS A 48 -16.47 -19.92 -9.85
N GLU A 49 -17.51 -19.07 -9.89
CA GLU A 49 -18.82 -19.47 -10.40
C GLU A 49 -18.77 -19.92 -11.87
N VAL A 50 -17.97 -19.22 -12.70
CA VAL A 50 -17.77 -19.62 -14.10
C VAL A 50 -17.00 -20.93 -14.21
N ALA A 51 -15.97 -21.12 -13.38
CA ALA A 51 -15.18 -22.35 -13.35
C ALA A 51 -16.05 -23.56 -12.95
N ASP A 52 -16.86 -23.43 -11.90
CA ASP A 52 -17.73 -24.49 -11.40
C ASP A 52 -18.79 -24.89 -12.44
N ARG A 53 -19.39 -23.91 -13.13
CA ARG A 53 -20.32 -24.18 -14.22
C ARG A 53 -19.66 -24.94 -15.36
N ALA A 54 -18.48 -24.50 -15.80
CA ALA A 54 -17.73 -25.14 -16.88
C ALA A 54 -17.31 -26.57 -16.50
N ALA A 55 -16.98 -26.83 -15.22
CA ALA A 55 -16.69 -28.19 -14.74
C ALA A 55 -17.93 -29.09 -14.79
N ALA A 56 -19.07 -28.60 -14.33
CA ALA A 56 -20.32 -29.38 -14.34
C ALA A 56 -20.86 -29.66 -15.75
N GLU A 57 -20.61 -28.78 -16.72
CA GLU A 57 -20.88 -29.02 -18.15
C GLU A 57 -20.02 -30.16 -18.71
N LEU A 58 -18.73 -30.22 -18.35
CA LEU A 58 -17.84 -31.32 -18.75
C LEU A 58 -18.26 -32.67 -18.15
N ASP A 59 -18.73 -32.66 -16.91
CA ASP A 59 -19.22 -33.87 -16.21
C ASP A 59 -20.62 -34.31 -16.69
N GLY A 60 -21.23 -33.57 -17.63
CA GLY A 60 -22.56 -33.87 -18.18
C GLY A 60 -23.71 -33.63 -17.18
N VAL A 61 -23.43 -32.96 -16.06
CA VAL A 61 -24.41 -32.67 -15.00
C VAL A 61 -25.25 -31.43 -15.34
N LEU A 62 -24.72 -30.51 -16.16
CA LEU A 62 -25.44 -29.37 -16.72
C LEU A 62 -25.71 -29.57 -18.21
N PHE A 63 -26.98 -29.74 -18.55
CA PHE A 63 -27.46 -29.95 -19.93
C PHE A 63 -27.39 -28.62 -20.72
N LEU A 64 -26.73 -28.70 -21.88
CA LEU A 64 -26.53 -27.70 -22.92
C LEU A 64 -27.67 -26.68 -23.10
N GLU A 65 -27.49 -25.46 -22.61
CA GLU A 65 -28.00 -24.27 -23.29
C GLU A 65 -26.80 -23.40 -23.68
N GLY A 66 -26.53 -23.34 -24.98
CA GLY A 66 -25.38 -22.68 -25.59
C GLY A 66 -25.34 -21.17 -25.39
N GLN A 67 -25.08 -20.74 -24.16
CA GLN A 67 -24.59 -19.41 -23.88
C GLN A 67 -23.09 -19.42 -24.21
N GLY A 68 -22.68 -18.59 -25.16
CA GLY A 68 -21.26 -18.39 -25.49
C GLY A 68 -20.46 -17.88 -24.29
N GLU A 69 -19.20 -17.53 -24.53
CA GLU A 69 -18.30 -16.94 -23.54
C GLU A 69 -19.05 -15.98 -22.60
N PRO A 70 -18.96 -16.12 -21.26
CA PRO A 70 -19.68 -15.25 -20.34
C PRO A 70 -19.37 -13.79 -20.70
N ALA A 71 -20.40 -13.05 -21.09
CA ALA A 71 -20.27 -11.64 -21.42
C ALA A 71 -19.63 -10.91 -20.22
N GLY A 72 -18.37 -10.51 -20.36
CA GLY A 72 -17.62 -9.86 -19.29
C GLY A 72 -16.22 -10.43 -19.01
N LEU A 73 -15.85 -11.65 -19.47
CA LEU A 73 -14.52 -12.21 -19.19
C LEU A 73 -13.39 -11.37 -19.79
N ALA A 74 -13.54 -10.94 -21.05
CA ALA A 74 -12.59 -10.04 -21.70
C ALA A 74 -12.46 -8.69 -20.98
N ALA A 75 -13.56 -8.15 -20.42
CA ALA A 75 -13.55 -6.90 -19.66
C ALA A 75 -12.86 -7.08 -18.29
N LEU A 76 -13.21 -8.16 -17.56
CA LEU A 76 -12.56 -8.53 -16.31
C LEU A 76 -11.06 -8.72 -16.50
N ARG A 77 -10.64 -9.40 -17.57
CA ARG A 77 -9.23 -9.57 -17.89
C ARG A 77 -8.51 -8.23 -18.08
N LEU A 78 -9.09 -7.33 -18.88
CA LEU A 78 -8.50 -6.01 -19.10
C LEU A 78 -8.39 -5.24 -17.77
N GLU A 79 -9.43 -5.27 -16.95
CA GLU A 79 -9.44 -4.65 -15.63
C GLU A 79 -8.36 -5.23 -14.70
N VAL A 80 -8.25 -6.56 -14.61
CA VAL A 80 -7.23 -7.25 -13.82
C VAL A 80 -5.81 -6.87 -14.27
N ARG A 81 -5.58 -6.79 -15.58
CA ARG A 81 -4.28 -6.39 -16.14
C ARG A 81 -3.95 -4.93 -15.78
N THR A 82 -4.88 -4.01 -15.98
CA THR A 82 -4.72 -2.59 -15.62
C THR A 82 -4.43 -2.43 -14.12
N LEU A 83 -5.21 -3.08 -13.26
CA LEU A 83 -4.98 -3.05 -11.81
C LEU A 83 -3.61 -3.61 -11.44
N GLY A 84 -3.15 -4.66 -12.14
CA GLY A 84 -1.82 -5.23 -11.94
C GLY A 84 -0.68 -4.26 -12.25
N GLU A 85 -0.74 -3.61 -13.41
CA GLU A 85 0.24 -2.63 -13.86
C GLU A 85 0.28 -1.40 -12.94
N GLU A 86 -0.88 -0.88 -12.56
CA GLU A 86 -1.01 0.25 -11.64
C GLU A 86 -0.46 -0.08 -10.24
N ALA A 87 -0.72 -1.30 -9.74
CA ALA A 87 -0.22 -1.75 -8.45
C ALA A 87 1.32 -1.86 -8.44
N ILE A 88 1.93 -2.40 -9.50
CA ILE A 88 3.40 -2.44 -9.63
C ILE A 88 3.97 -1.02 -9.63
N ALA A 89 3.47 -0.15 -10.51
CA ALA A 89 3.95 1.21 -10.64
C ALA A 89 3.86 1.98 -9.31
N THR A 90 2.71 1.86 -8.64
CA THR A 90 2.45 2.50 -7.34
C THR A 90 3.38 1.95 -6.25
N GLY A 91 3.46 0.63 -6.12
CA GLY A 91 4.30 -0.02 -5.11
C GLY A 91 5.79 0.29 -5.28
N GLU A 92 6.31 0.30 -6.50
CA GLU A 92 7.71 0.66 -6.77
C GLU A 92 8.00 2.13 -6.46
N TRP A 93 7.08 3.03 -6.82
CA TRP A 93 7.20 4.45 -6.49
C TRP A 93 7.18 4.67 -4.97
N MET A 94 6.25 4.04 -4.26
CA MET A 94 6.15 4.13 -2.79
C MET A 94 7.40 3.55 -2.10
N ALA A 95 7.91 2.41 -2.56
CA ALA A 95 9.11 1.81 -1.99
C ALA A 95 10.33 2.74 -2.08
N LYS A 96 10.49 3.45 -3.21
CA LYS A 96 11.53 4.48 -3.37
C LYS A 96 11.31 5.66 -2.43
N ALA A 97 10.07 6.11 -2.26
CA ALA A 97 9.73 7.17 -1.32
C ALA A 97 10.04 6.76 0.14
N MET A 98 9.81 5.50 0.50
CA MET A 98 10.12 4.97 1.84
C MET A 98 11.62 4.86 2.08
N GLN A 99 12.39 4.47 1.07
CA GLN A 99 13.85 4.48 1.16
C GLN A 99 14.40 5.90 1.41
N SER A 100 13.86 6.90 0.71
CA SER A 100 14.20 8.31 0.94
C SER A 100 13.81 8.74 2.36
N SER A 101 12.60 8.41 2.78
CA SER A 101 12.08 8.70 4.13
C SER A 101 12.92 8.07 5.24
N TRP A 102 13.41 6.85 5.04
CA TRP A 102 14.31 6.16 5.97
C TRP A 102 15.60 6.96 6.18
N THR A 103 16.20 7.41 5.09
CA THR A 103 17.43 8.21 5.15
C THR A 103 17.17 9.55 5.85
N ALA A 104 16.09 10.23 5.49
CA ALA A 104 15.72 11.52 6.07
C ALA A 104 15.37 11.44 7.56
N ALA A 105 14.81 10.32 8.02
CA ALA A 105 14.49 10.11 9.43
C ALA A 105 15.72 10.15 10.36
N GLY A 106 16.93 9.97 9.82
CA GLY A 106 18.18 10.14 10.58
C GLY A 106 18.35 11.54 11.16
N ALA A 107 17.78 12.58 10.54
CA ALA A 107 17.88 13.96 11.03
C ALA A 107 17.19 14.17 12.40
N ILE A 108 16.31 13.27 12.82
CA ILE A 108 15.68 13.31 14.16
C ILE A 108 16.73 13.19 15.27
N LEU A 109 17.85 12.51 15.03
CA LEU A 109 18.95 12.36 15.99
C LEU A 109 19.61 13.70 16.38
N GLU A 110 19.42 14.75 15.57
CA GLU A 110 19.91 16.09 15.88
C GLU A 110 18.99 16.84 16.85
N ILE A 111 17.84 16.26 17.21
CA ILE A 111 16.85 16.81 18.13
C ILE A 111 16.72 15.90 19.35
N ALA A 112 17.57 16.11 20.36
CA ALA A 112 17.60 15.29 21.58
C ALA A 112 16.23 15.11 22.27
N ALA A 113 15.33 16.08 22.12
CA ALA A 113 13.97 16.02 22.65
C ALA A 113 13.05 15.01 21.93
N LEU A 114 13.52 14.35 20.87
CA LEU A 114 12.79 13.36 20.06
C LEU A 114 13.48 11.99 20.01
N ASP A 115 14.55 11.77 20.79
CA ASP A 115 15.33 10.52 20.76
C ASP A 115 14.46 9.27 21.03
N ASP A 116 13.46 9.38 21.91
CA ASP A 116 12.53 8.32 22.25
C ASP A 116 11.52 8.01 21.14
N LEU A 117 11.37 8.90 20.16
CA LEU A 117 10.45 8.74 19.02
C LEU A 117 11.10 8.19 17.75
N LEU A 118 12.43 8.07 17.72
CA LEU A 118 13.14 7.54 16.56
C LEU A 118 12.64 6.15 16.16
N GLY A 119 12.38 5.29 17.15
CA GLY A 119 11.83 3.96 16.93
C GLY A 119 10.40 3.97 16.37
N GLU A 120 9.57 4.90 16.83
CA GLU A 120 8.20 5.06 16.31
C GLU A 120 8.23 5.55 14.85
N ARG A 121 9.10 6.50 14.52
CA ARG A 121 9.30 6.97 13.15
C ARG A 121 9.74 5.84 12.21
N HIS A 122 10.72 5.03 12.60
CA HIS A 122 11.21 3.93 11.75
C HIS A 122 10.18 2.81 11.58
N ARG A 123 9.34 2.54 12.59
CA ARG A 123 8.23 1.58 12.45
C ARG A 123 7.20 2.00 11.43
N ILE A 124 6.84 3.29 11.41
CA ILE A 124 5.96 3.85 10.38
C ILE A 124 6.54 3.59 8.99
N ILE A 125 7.80 3.97 8.76
CA ILE A 125 8.47 3.78 7.46
C ILE A 125 8.53 2.29 7.09
N ALA A 126 8.86 1.43 8.05
CA ALA A 126 8.93 0.00 7.81
C ALA A 126 7.58 -0.59 7.40
N ASN A 127 6.49 -0.21 8.08
CA ASN A 127 5.14 -0.63 7.74
C ASN A 127 4.74 -0.16 6.33
N ASP A 128 4.97 1.10 6.00
CA ASP A 128 4.67 1.66 4.68
C ASP A 128 5.51 1.00 3.57
N TRP A 129 6.78 0.70 3.87
CA TRP A 129 7.66 0.03 2.92
C TRP A 129 7.22 -1.42 2.69
N GLN A 130 6.81 -2.12 3.74
CA GLN A 130 6.23 -3.45 3.63
C GLN A 130 4.90 -3.44 2.86
N ALA A 131 4.04 -2.44 3.11
CA ALA A 131 2.81 -2.23 2.36
C ALA A 131 3.10 -2.00 0.87
N ALA A 132 4.07 -1.14 0.54
CA ALA A 132 4.51 -0.89 -0.83
C ALA A 132 5.03 -2.14 -1.53
N ALA A 133 5.89 -2.92 -0.86
CA ALA A 133 6.40 -4.19 -1.39
C ALA A 133 5.28 -5.21 -1.61
N THR A 134 4.29 -5.25 -0.70
CA THR A 134 3.10 -6.09 -0.82
C THR A 134 2.27 -5.71 -2.05
N THR A 135 2.08 -4.41 -2.30
CA THR A 135 1.37 -3.91 -3.50
C THR A 135 2.07 -4.34 -4.79
N VAL A 136 3.41 -4.40 -4.84
CA VAL A 136 4.13 -4.94 -6.01
C VAL A 136 3.82 -6.44 -6.20
N VAL A 137 3.78 -7.22 -5.12
CA VAL A 137 3.43 -8.64 -5.19
C VAL A 137 2.00 -8.83 -5.69
N VAL A 138 1.06 -8.03 -5.19
CA VAL A 138 -0.33 -7.98 -5.69
C VAL A 138 -0.33 -7.76 -7.19
N GLY A 139 0.36 -6.75 -7.70
CA GLY A 139 0.36 -6.47 -9.12
C GLY A 139 0.91 -7.62 -9.98
N ARG A 140 1.97 -8.30 -9.51
CA ARG A 140 2.53 -9.50 -10.18
C ARG A 140 1.57 -10.69 -10.19
N LEU A 141 0.79 -10.87 -9.11
CA LEU A 141 -0.25 -11.91 -9.06
C LEU A 141 -1.37 -11.61 -10.06
N LEU A 142 -1.77 -10.35 -10.17
CA LEU A 142 -2.79 -9.90 -11.13
C LEU A 142 -2.31 -10.02 -12.59
N GLU A 143 -1.06 -9.65 -12.90
CA GLU A 143 -0.46 -9.90 -14.22
C GLU A 143 -0.48 -11.40 -14.56
N ARG A 144 -0.12 -12.25 -13.60
CA ARG A 144 -0.15 -13.71 -13.78
C ARG A 144 -1.57 -14.22 -13.97
N ALA A 145 -2.56 -13.68 -13.26
CA ALA A 145 -3.96 -14.03 -13.45
C ALA A 145 -4.43 -13.65 -14.86
N ALA A 146 -4.09 -12.45 -15.35
CA ALA A 146 -4.38 -12.02 -16.71
C ALA A 146 -3.76 -12.94 -17.76
N ASP A 147 -2.50 -13.36 -17.59
CA ASP A 147 -1.85 -14.33 -18.49
C ASP A 147 -2.57 -15.70 -18.52
N VAL A 148 -3.14 -16.13 -17.38
CA VAL A 148 -3.93 -17.36 -17.31
C VAL A 148 -5.24 -17.20 -18.07
N LEU A 149 -5.91 -16.06 -17.93
CA LEU A 149 -7.12 -15.74 -18.67
C LEU A 149 -6.86 -15.64 -20.18
N ASP A 150 -5.75 -15.06 -20.60
CA ASP A 150 -5.33 -15.03 -22.01
C ASP A 150 -5.20 -16.44 -22.61
N ARG A 151 -4.77 -17.42 -21.81
CA ARG A 151 -4.71 -18.82 -22.26
C ARG A 151 -6.07 -19.48 -22.37
N VAL A 152 -7.03 -19.12 -21.52
CA VAL A 152 -8.41 -19.63 -21.62
C VAL A 152 -9.01 -19.19 -22.96
N ASP A 153 -8.80 -17.93 -23.35
CA ASP A 153 -9.28 -17.40 -24.63
C ASP A 153 -8.58 -18.08 -25.82
N ALA A 154 -7.25 -18.20 -25.77
CA ALA A 154 -6.45 -18.77 -26.86
C ALA A 154 -6.68 -20.29 -27.05
N GLU A 155 -6.94 -21.00 -25.96
CA GLU A 155 -7.21 -22.44 -25.94
C GLU A 155 -8.72 -22.74 -25.87
N ALA A 156 -9.60 -21.90 -26.45
CA ALA A 156 -11.06 -22.10 -26.41
C ALA A 156 -11.52 -23.50 -26.91
N THR A 157 -10.67 -24.24 -27.62
CA THR A 157 -10.91 -25.62 -28.07
C THR A 157 -10.50 -26.71 -27.04
N ALA A 158 -9.75 -26.37 -25.99
CA ALA A 158 -9.31 -27.26 -24.92
C ALA A 158 -10.26 -27.25 -23.71
N ALA A 159 -11.56 -27.48 -23.97
CA ALA A 159 -12.64 -27.37 -22.99
C ALA A 159 -12.35 -28.05 -21.64
N ALA A 160 -11.64 -29.19 -21.64
CA ALA A 160 -11.28 -29.93 -20.43
C ALA A 160 -10.32 -29.18 -19.47
N ARG A 161 -9.52 -28.23 -19.96
CA ARG A 161 -8.56 -27.46 -19.15
C ARG A 161 -9.14 -26.16 -18.61
N THR A 162 -10.16 -25.61 -19.27
CA THR A 162 -10.76 -24.31 -18.98
C THR A 162 -11.16 -24.13 -17.51
N PRO A 163 -11.89 -25.05 -16.85
CA PRO A 163 -12.29 -24.87 -15.45
C PRO A 163 -11.10 -24.73 -14.51
N ARG A 164 -10.05 -25.53 -14.73
CA ARG A 164 -8.85 -25.53 -13.89
C ARG A 164 -8.06 -24.23 -14.03
N LEU A 165 -8.01 -23.68 -15.25
CA LEU A 165 -7.35 -22.39 -15.51
C LEU A 165 -8.15 -21.23 -14.91
N LEU A 166 -9.48 -21.22 -15.05
CA LEU A 166 -10.35 -20.22 -14.44
C LEU A 166 -10.24 -20.24 -12.90
N HIS A 167 -10.26 -21.42 -12.30
CA HIS A 167 -10.03 -21.58 -10.86
C HIS A 167 -8.64 -21.07 -10.45
N SER A 168 -7.60 -21.38 -11.22
CA SER A 168 -6.25 -20.88 -10.92
C SER A 168 -6.16 -19.34 -10.99
N ALA A 169 -6.83 -18.72 -11.96
CA ALA A 169 -6.90 -17.26 -12.05
C ALA A 169 -7.67 -16.66 -10.86
N ALA A 170 -8.78 -17.28 -10.46
CA ALA A 170 -9.56 -16.87 -9.31
C ALA A 170 -8.75 -16.91 -8.00
N GLU A 171 -7.96 -17.97 -7.77
CA GLU A 171 -7.08 -18.09 -6.60
C GLU A 171 -6.00 -17.00 -6.53
N LEU A 172 -5.42 -16.63 -7.68
CA LEU A 172 -4.44 -15.54 -7.76
C LEU A 172 -5.07 -14.18 -7.43
N ILE A 173 -6.29 -13.94 -7.92
CA ILE A 173 -7.04 -12.71 -7.65
C ILE A 173 -7.51 -12.66 -6.19
N ALA A 174 -7.98 -13.78 -5.64
CA ALA A 174 -8.36 -13.89 -4.22
C ALA A 174 -7.17 -13.60 -3.30
N ARG A 175 -6.00 -14.21 -3.58
CA ARG A 175 -4.80 -13.93 -2.79
C ARG A 175 -4.37 -12.46 -2.90
N SER A 176 -4.57 -11.84 -4.05
CA SER A 176 -4.31 -10.41 -4.24
C SER A 176 -5.23 -9.55 -3.36
N ALA A 177 -6.50 -9.91 -3.22
CA ALA A 177 -7.44 -9.25 -2.32
C ALA A 177 -7.00 -9.36 -0.85
N ASP A 178 -6.61 -10.56 -0.41
CA ASP A 178 -6.12 -10.78 0.97
C ASP A 178 -4.89 -9.90 1.28
N LEU A 179 -3.92 -9.87 0.36
CA LEU A 179 -2.70 -9.07 0.51
C LEU A 179 -2.97 -7.57 0.58
N LEU A 180 -3.96 -7.06 -0.18
CA LEU A 180 -4.38 -5.67 -0.06
C LEU A 180 -5.04 -5.38 1.30
N GLY A 181 -5.81 -6.34 1.83
CA GLY A 181 -6.35 -6.25 3.20
C GLY A 181 -5.24 -6.22 4.26
N GLU A 182 -4.26 -7.12 4.16
CA GLU A 182 -3.07 -7.17 5.03
C GLU A 182 -2.28 -5.84 4.94
N SER A 183 -2.05 -5.34 3.72
CA SER A 183 -1.36 -4.08 3.44
C SER A 183 -2.07 -2.88 4.09
N ALA A 184 -3.40 -2.80 3.97
CA ALA A 184 -4.18 -1.75 4.62
C ALA A 184 -4.14 -1.84 6.16
N GLY A 185 -3.97 -3.04 6.72
CA GLY A 185 -3.74 -3.24 8.15
C GLY A 185 -2.43 -2.62 8.62
N LEU A 186 -1.35 -2.82 7.88
CA LEU A 186 -0.02 -2.25 8.19
C LEU A 186 -0.06 -0.72 8.27
N VAL A 187 -0.69 -0.06 7.28
CA VAL A 187 -0.81 1.40 7.26
C VAL A 187 -1.73 1.89 8.38
N GLN A 188 -2.83 1.19 8.66
CA GLN A 188 -3.72 1.55 9.76
C GLN A 188 -3.04 1.52 11.13
N ASP A 189 -2.11 0.59 11.35
CA ASP A 189 -1.34 0.47 12.59
C ASP A 189 -0.43 1.69 12.85
N ASN A 190 -0.18 2.52 11.83
CA ASN A 190 0.62 3.74 11.96
C ASN A 190 -0.16 4.88 12.63
N GLU A 191 -1.50 4.92 12.61
CA GLU A 191 -2.29 6.06 13.09
C GLU A 191 -1.97 6.43 14.55
N ARG A 192 -1.80 5.43 15.44
CA ARG A 192 -1.41 5.70 16.83
C ARG A 192 -0.02 6.35 16.90
N ARG A 193 0.91 5.91 16.08
CA ARG A 193 2.30 6.36 16.07
C ARG A 193 2.41 7.78 15.52
N TRP A 194 1.66 8.09 14.47
CA TRP A 194 1.56 9.44 13.95
C TRP A 194 0.97 10.42 14.96
N ARG A 195 -0.09 10.03 15.69
CA ARG A 195 -0.64 10.89 16.74
C ARG A 195 0.41 11.24 17.81
N LEU A 196 1.11 10.24 18.33
CA LEU A 196 2.18 10.46 19.31
C LEU A 196 3.28 11.38 18.76
N PHE A 197 3.75 11.11 17.54
CA PHE A 197 4.82 11.88 16.91
C PHE A 197 4.41 13.33 16.71
N HIS A 198 3.21 13.57 16.16
CA HIS A 198 2.68 14.90 15.91
C HIS A 198 2.46 15.70 17.20
N GLU A 199 1.84 15.09 18.22
CA GLU A 199 1.63 15.72 19.53
C GLU A 199 2.95 16.20 20.14
N ARG A 200 4.02 15.41 20.02
CA ARG A 200 5.31 15.75 20.61
C ARG A 200 6.06 16.81 19.82
N VAL A 201 6.02 16.77 18.49
CA VAL A 201 6.61 17.81 17.64
C VAL A 201 5.91 19.16 17.85
N ALA A 202 4.57 19.17 17.83
CA ALA A 202 3.79 20.39 18.06
C ALA A 202 4.08 21.02 19.43
N ALA A 203 4.19 20.19 20.47
CA ALA A 203 4.48 20.68 21.80
C ALA A 203 5.95 21.16 21.98
N LEU A 204 6.88 20.81 21.08
CA LEU A 204 8.22 21.41 21.08
C LEU A 204 8.21 22.79 20.39
N LEU A 205 7.43 22.94 19.33
CA LEU A 205 7.26 24.22 18.64
C LEU A 205 6.51 25.26 19.48
N ALA A 206 5.64 24.82 20.38
CA ALA A 206 4.91 25.68 21.30
C ALA A 206 5.77 26.26 22.45
N VAL A 207 7.00 25.77 22.65
CA VAL A 207 7.90 26.30 23.69
C VAL A 207 8.59 27.57 23.17
N PRO A 208 8.35 28.76 23.75
CA PRO A 208 9.05 29.97 23.34
C PRO A 208 10.55 29.85 23.61
N PRO A 209 11.43 30.45 22.79
CA PRO A 209 12.86 30.44 23.04
C PRO A 209 13.13 31.05 24.42
N ALA A 210 14.00 30.41 25.21
CA ALA A 210 14.37 30.90 26.53
C ALA A 210 14.83 32.35 26.41
N SER A 211 14.15 33.28 27.10
CA SER A 211 14.57 34.67 27.15
C SER A 211 15.96 34.74 27.77
N THR A 212 16.92 35.28 27.03
CA THR A 212 18.26 35.58 27.51
C THR A 212 18.14 36.36 28.83
N PRO A 213 18.73 35.89 29.94
CA PRO A 213 18.72 36.66 31.17
C PRO A 213 19.36 38.04 30.89
N PRO A 214 18.81 39.14 31.42
CA PRO A 214 19.41 40.46 31.22
C PRO A 214 20.85 40.43 31.72
N PRO A 215 21.78 41.15 31.05
CA PRO A 215 23.16 41.23 31.52
C PRO A 215 23.15 41.73 32.96
N GLU A 216 23.84 41.00 33.85
CA GLU A 216 24.08 41.47 35.21
C GLU A 216 24.67 42.87 35.11
N ALA A 217 23.97 43.85 35.68
CA ALA A 217 24.47 45.20 35.76
C ALA A 217 25.73 45.15 36.64
N ASP A 218 26.88 45.38 36.02
CA ASP A 218 28.14 45.62 36.74
C ASP A 218 27.89 46.71 37.78
N ALA A 219 27.93 46.31 39.05
CA ALA A 219 27.99 47.24 40.16
C ALA A 219 29.41 47.83 40.20
N SER A 220 29.55 49.09 39.80
CA SER A 220 30.69 49.95 40.11
C SER A 220 30.23 51.37 40.34
#